data_AF-A0A1C3E918-F1
#
_entry.id   AF-A0A1C3E918-F1
#
_cell.length_a   1.000
_cell.length_b   1.000
_cell.length_c   1.000
_cell.angle_alpha   90.00
_cell.angle_beta   90.00
_cell.angle_gamma   90.00
#
_symmetry.space_group_name_H-M   'P 1'
#
loop_
_entity.id
_entity.type
_entity.pdbx_description
1 polymer ?
#
loop_
_entity_poly.entity_id
_entity_poly.type
_entity_poly.pdbx_seq_one_letter_code
_entity_poly.pdbx_strand_id
1 'polypeptide(L)'
;MRRALNEAVYRSVPFEFDGHTSSANVKAILSAIARLDRSTVSDDSDISELSRDLFWTDLGRIPFKHALLGYIPIPSSTGHGEFGGLPDSQSKRLNEIRKFLSESGNGSIDARALLFPTRPFSPREVTEFDKDNKSVWDLERLRKYVSALRGTWVKPPSEGNTSTGTSASSEVRLIGEGTRYSLPRIGITSFLTDDASWINAAQGTPDLSVERYKRLVRLANAIVGMPRRDRAEYVVFPELSIPRRWLPGLVGLFVKEGVSLIAGVEYRRVQPEPATQVVNEAYLVLADDRLGYRSWCVVRQQKGVPAHHERDELRAKFGLTLAAPTSKDDPKPIYRHFGHDFGVLICSELTDIRFRQEMRGKIDTLFVLSWNQDLESFGALVEAAVLDVHCYMVLVNNRKFGDSRVRTPSKKNWMRDLVRIKGGLDDYFVVTDLDIMSLRNFQSYQEPPLGDDAAFKPTPEGFKIAKRRKQTPGGKS
;
A
#
# COMPACT_ATOMS: atom_id res chain seq x y z
N MET A 1 -4.99 29.86 -17.89
CA MET A 1 -3.96 29.84 -16.81
C MET A 1 -4.45 30.51 -15.53
N ARG A 2 -4.81 31.81 -15.56
CA ARG A 2 -5.26 32.61 -14.40
C ARG A 2 -6.36 31.96 -13.54
N ARG A 3 -7.39 31.37 -14.15
CA ARG A 3 -8.50 30.72 -13.42
C ARG A 3 -8.04 29.52 -12.59
N ALA A 4 -7.17 28.66 -13.14
CA ALA A 4 -6.67 27.46 -12.46
C ALA A 4 -5.69 27.80 -11.32
N LEU A 5 -4.84 28.82 -11.51
CA LEU A 5 -3.95 29.35 -10.47
C LEU A 5 -4.74 29.98 -9.32
N ASN A 6 -5.73 30.82 -9.64
CA ASN A 6 -6.61 31.40 -8.62
C ASN A 6 -7.33 30.30 -7.83
N GLU A 7 -7.87 29.29 -8.53
CA GLU A 7 -8.53 28.14 -7.91
C GLU A 7 -7.57 27.32 -7.03
N ALA A 8 -6.32 27.11 -7.45
CA ALA A 8 -5.30 26.45 -6.63
C ALA A 8 -4.95 27.26 -5.36
N VAL A 9 -4.82 28.58 -5.48
CA VAL A 9 -4.62 29.46 -4.32
C VAL A 9 -5.80 29.35 -3.37
N TYR A 10 -7.04 29.45 -3.86
CA TYR A 10 -8.23 29.29 -3.01
C TYR A 10 -8.30 27.92 -2.32
N ARG A 11 -8.01 26.83 -3.04
CA ARG A 11 -8.01 25.45 -2.50
C ARG A 11 -6.89 25.19 -1.49
N SER A 12 -5.82 25.98 -1.52
CA SER A 12 -4.68 25.83 -0.61
C SER A 12 -4.88 26.49 0.77
N VAL A 13 -5.98 27.23 0.96
CA VAL A 13 -6.31 27.89 2.23
C VAL A 13 -7.01 26.89 3.17
N PRO A 14 -6.53 26.69 4.41
CA PRO A 14 -7.19 25.82 5.39
C PRO A 14 -8.58 26.34 5.80
N PHE A 15 -9.48 25.44 6.22
CA PHE A 15 -10.85 25.79 6.66
C PHE A 15 -10.92 26.45 8.05
N GLU A 16 -9.94 26.22 8.94
CA GLU A 16 -9.88 26.85 10.26
C GLU A 16 -9.12 28.18 10.19
N PHE A 17 -9.78 29.24 10.67
CA PHE A 17 -9.42 30.65 10.48
C PHE A 17 -8.69 31.22 11.69
N ASP A 18 -7.40 31.49 11.56
CA ASP A 18 -6.69 32.46 12.42
C ASP A 18 -6.72 33.85 11.78
N GLY A 19 -7.84 34.57 11.94
CA GLY A 19 -7.93 36.04 11.81
C GLY A 19 -7.67 36.72 10.45
N HIS A 20 -7.83 38.06 10.45
CA HIS A 20 -7.79 38.97 9.29
C HIS A 20 -6.52 38.92 8.43
N THR A 21 -5.42 38.41 8.97
CA THR A 21 -4.11 38.33 8.32
C THR A 21 -4.10 37.37 7.12
N SER A 22 -4.92 36.29 7.13
CA SER A 22 -4.93 35.30 6.03
C SER A 22 -5.60 35.83 4.75
N SER A 23 -6.63 36.67 4.85
CA SER A 23 -7.36 37.24 3.71
C SER A 23 -6.52 38.25 2.93
N ALA A 24 -5.77 39.11 3.63
CA ALA A 24 -4.84 40.07 3.01
C ALA A 24 -3.75 39.35 2.22
N ASN A 25 -3.25 38.24 2.76
CA ASN A 25 -2.21 37.40 2.18
C ASN A 25 -2.69 36.67 0.91
N VAL A 26 -3.91 36.13 0.91
CA VAL A 26 -4.54 35.55 -0.30
C VAL A 26 -4.72 36.62 -1.37
N LYS A 27 -5.18 37.82 -1.02
CA LYS A 27 -5.31 38.95 -1.96
C LYS A 27 -3.96 39.37 -2.55
N ALA A 28 -2.88 39.35 -1.76
CA ALA A 28 -1.53 39.66 -2.23
C ALA A 28 -1.03 38.64 -3.27
N ILE A 29 -1.25 37.34 -3.03
CA ILE A 29 -0.87 36.27 -3.97
C ILE A 29 -1.67 36.38 -5.27
N LEU A 30 -2.98 36.63 -5.19
CA LEU A 30 -3.84 36.82 -6.37
C LEU A 30 -3.44 38.06 -7.19
N SER A 31 -3.00 39.13 -6.53
CA SER A 31 -2.47 40.33 -7.18
C SER A 31 -1.15 40.06 -7.91
N ALA A 32 -0.26 39.27 -7.31
CA ALA A 32 0.98 38.84 -7.95
C ALA A 32 0.70 37.96 -9.19
N ILE A 33 -0.25 37.03 -9.11
CA ILE A 33 -0.68 36.19 -10.25
C ILE A 33 -1.22 37.06 -11.39
N ALA A 34 -2.00 38.09 -11.08
CA ALA A 34 -2.55 39.01 -12.10
C ALA A 34 -1.48 39.80 -12.86
N ARG A 35 -0.27 39.96 -12.30
CA ARG A 35 0.85 40.67 -12.94
C ARG A 35 1.68 39.79 -13.87
N LEU A 36 1.56 38.46 -13.78
CA LEU A 36 2.29 37.49 -14.61
C LEU A 36 1.75 37.36 -16.05
N ASP A 37 0.68 38.08 -16.41
CA ASP A 37 -0.05 37.98 -17.68
C ASP A 37 0.64 38.66 -18.89
N ARG A 38 1.99 38.73 -18.89
CA ARG A 38 2.77 39.31 -20.00
C ARG A 38 3.82 38.32 -20.52
N SER A 39 3.41 37.43 -21.42
CA SER A 39 4.35 36.87 -22.40
C SER A 39 3.63 36.43 -23.68
N THR A 40 3.94 37.14 -24.77
CA THR A 40 3.79 36.67 -26.15
C THR A 40 4.95 35.71 -26.43
N VAL A 41 4.66 34.45 -26.75
CA VAL A 41 5.67 33.42 -27.03
C VAL A 41 6.15 33.58 -28.48
N SER A 42 7.46 33.63 -28.71
CA SER A 42 8.07 33.65 -30.05
C SER A 42 9.16 32.57 -30.14
N ASP A 43 9.04 31.72 -31.17
CA ASP A 43 9.87 30.56 -31.56
C ASP A 43 9.75 29.23 -30.78
N ASP A 44 9.94 28.11 -31.50
CA ASP A 44 9.77 26.73 -31.01
C ASP A 44 10.73 26.32 -29.88
N SER A 45 11.91 26.95 -29.78
CA SER A 45 12.84 26.75 -28.65
C SER A 45 12.25 27.24 -27.31
N ASP A 46 11.32 28.20 -27.35
CA ASP A 46 10.61 28.77 -26.20
C ASP A 46 9.61 27.75 -25.62
N ILE A 47 8.98 26.91 -26.46
CA ILE A 47 7.90 26.00 -26.06
C ILE A 47 8.39 24.89 -25.12
N SER A 48 9.56 24.31 -25.36
CA SER A 48 10.09 23.25 -24.48
C SER A 48 10.49 23.79 -23.12
N GLU A 49 11.00 25.02 -23.03
CA GLU A 49 11.36 25.66 -21.78
C GLU A 49 10.11 26.06 -21.00
N LEU A 50 9.13 26.70 -21.66
CA LEU A 50 7.80 26.97 -21.12
C LEU A 50 7.14 25.70 -20.59
N SER A 51 7.22 24.58 -21.31
CA SER A 51 6.67 23.31 -20.84
C SER A 51 7.35 22.79 -19.57
N ARG A 52 8.66 23.02 -19.39
CA ARG A 52 9.40 22.63 -18.17
C ARG A 52 9.02 23.55 -17.01
N ASP A 53 8.92 24.86 -17.26
CA ASP A 53 8.54 25.84 -16.25
C ASP A 53 7.10 25.62 -15.75
N LEU A 54 6.19 25.29 -16.68
CA LEU A 54 4.82 24.87 -16.33
C LEU A 54 4.82 23.59 -15.48
N PHE A 55 5.73 22.65 -15.75
CA PHE A 55 5.87 21.45 -14.93
C PHE A 55 6.32 21.78 -13.50
N TRP A 56 7.34 22.63 -13.33
CA TRP A 56 7.85 23.09 -12.03
C TRP A 56 6.90 24.00 -11.24
N THR A 57 5.78 24.39 -11.83
CA THR A 57 4.67 25.11 -11.18
C THR A 57 3.41 24.27 -11.04
N ASP A 58 3.48 22.96 -11.30
CA ASP A 58 2.33 22.03 -11.35
C ASP A 58 1.18 22.53 -12.27
N LEU A 59 1.51 23.25 -13.34
CA LEU A 59 0.59 23.70 -14.40
C LEU A 59 0.79 22.93 -15.72
N GLY A 60 1.85 22.12 -15.79
CA GLY A 60 2.14 21.28 -16.94
C GLY A 60 1.11 20.17 -17.14
N ARG A 61 1.18 19.52 -18.31
CA ARG A 61 0.29 18.40 -18.67
C ARG A 61 0.38 17.24 -17.66
N ILE A 62 1.60 16.94 -17.20
CA ILE A 62 1.85 15.91 -16.20
C ILE A 62 1.94 16.57 -14.82
N PRO A 63 1.26 16.04 -13.78
CA PRO A 63 1.36 16.58 -12.43
C PRO A 63 2.79 16.47 -11.90
N PHE A 64 3.27 17.49 -11.19
CA PHE A 64 4.62 17.49 -10.62
C PHE A 64 4.89 16.27 -9.73
N LYS A 65 3.89 15.90 -8.92
CA LYS A 65 3.94 14.73 -8.02
C LYS A 65 4.21 13.40 -8.72
N HIS A 66 3.90 13.25 -10.01
CA HIS A 66 4.18 12.00 -10.73
C HIS A 66 5.69 11.78 -10.91
N ALA A 67 6.47 12.85 -11.03
CA ALA A 67 7.92 12.73 -11.12
C ALA A 67 8.54 12.43 -9.75
N LEU A 68 7.99 13.01 -8.68
CA LEU A 68 8.36 12.66 -7.30
C LEU A 68 8.10 11.17 -7.00
N LEU A 69 6.94 10.65 -7.42
CA LEU A 69 6.60 9.23 -7.26
C LEU A 69 7.40 8.30 -8.19
N GLY A 70 8.30 8.86 -9.02
CA GLY A 70 9.17 8.09 -9.92
C GLY A 70 8.44 7.51 -11.14
N TYR A 71 7.23 7.99 -11.46
CA TYR A 71 6.47 7.53 -12.64
C TYR A 71 7.01 8.11 -13.95
N ILE A 72 7.66 9.26 -13.87
CA ILE A 72 8.40 9.89 -14.96
C ILE A 72 9.73 10.47 -14.43
N PRO A 73 10.76 10.65 -15.28
CA PRO A 73 11.95 11.39 -14.90
C PRO A 73 11.62 12.83 -14.51
N ILE A 74 12.34 13.37 -13.52
CA ILE A 74 12.24 14.79 -13.16
C ILE A 74 13.02 15.61 -14.20
N PRO A 75 12.39 16.55 -14.92
CA PRO A 75 13.09 17.41 -15.87
C PRO A 75 14.15 18.29 -15.18
N SER A 76 15.18 18.72 -15.90
CA SER A 76 16.12 19.72 -15.40
C SER A 76 15.38 21.01 -15.02
N SER A 77 15.68 21.59 -13.86
CA SER A 77 15.20 22.91 -13.49
C SER A 77 15.98 23.98 -14.24
N THR A 78 15.28 24.99 -14.77
CA THR A 78 15.85 26.18 -15.43
C THR A 78 16.33 27.24 -14.42
N GLY A 79 16.31 26.93 -13.12
CA GLY A 79 16.70 27.85 -12.08
C GLY A 79 15.56 28.83 -11.80
N HIS A 80 14.85 28.59 -10.71
CA HIS A 80 13.77 29.47 -10.31
C HIS A 80 14.16 30.10 -8.95
N GLY A 81 14.00 31.42 -8.77
CA GLY A 81 14.44 32.16 -7.56
C GLY A 81 13.64 31.85 -6.29
N GLU A 82 14.09 32.25 -5.10
CA GLU A 82 13.30 32.04 -3.87
C GLU A 82 11.96 32.80 -3.89
N PHE A 83 10.92 32.23 -3.26
CA PHE A 83 9.68 32.98 -3.01
C PHE A 83 9.96 34.09 -1.98
N GLY A 84 10.12 35.32 -2.45
CA GLY A 84 10.17 36.49 -1.58
C GLY A 84 8.78 36.87 -1.05
N GLY A 85 8.70 37.26 0.22
CA GLY A 85 7.49 37.88 0.80
C GLY A 85 6.32 36.93 1.06
N LEU A 86 6.58 35.65 1.39
CA LEU A 86 5.51 34.73 1.78
C LEU A 86 4.90 35.09 3.14
N PRO A 87 3.57 35.00 3.28
CA PRO A 87 2.87 35.01 4.57
C PRO A 87 3.45 34.01 5.57
N ASP A 88 3.45 34.33 6.87
CA ASP A 88 3.95 33.43 7.93
C ASP A 88 3.36 32.02 7.87
N SER A 89 2.05 31.90 7.60
CA SER A 89 1.38 30.60 7.46
C SER A 89 1.90 29.80 6.26
N GLN A 90 2.19 30.45 5.14
CA GLN A 90 2.75 29.81 3.96
C GLN A 90 4.24 29.49 4.14
N SER A 91 4.98 30.33 4.87
CA SER A 91 6.38 30.06 5.27
C SER A 91 6.48 28.83 6.16
N LYS A 92 5.61 28.70 7.17
CA LYS A 92 5.52 27.50 8.02
C LYS A 92 5.18 26.26 7.19
N ARG A 93 4.19 26.36 6.30
CA ARG A 93 3.79 25.28 5.40
C ARG A 93 4.92 24.86 4.45
N LEU A 94 5.64 25.81 3.87
CA LEU A 94 6.79 25.53 3.00
C LEU A 94 7.89 24.77 3.75
N ASN A 95 8.13 25.09 5.03
CA ASN A 95 9.10 24.36 5.85
C ASN A 95 8.69 22.91 6.08
N GLU A 96 7.41 22.62 6.33
CA GLU A 96 6.91 21.24 6.43
C GLU A 96 7.03 20.47 5.11
N ILE A 97 6.78 21.13 3.97
CA ILE A 97 6.98 20.52 2.64
C ILE A 97 8.45 20.20 2.40
N ARG A 98 9.37 21.12 2.73
CA ARG A 98 10.82 20.89 2.62
C ARG A 98 11.28 19.74 3.50
N LYS A 99 10.72 19.63 4.70
CA LYS A 99 10.97 18.50 5.61
C LYS A 99 10.49 17.17 5.02
N PHE A 100 9.28 17.14 4.47
CA PHE A 100 8.76 15.95 3.79
C PHE A 100 9.67 15.49 2.64
N LEU A 101 10.16 16.43 1.82
CA LEU A 101 11.11 16.14 0.74
C LEU A 101 12.46 15.66 1.26
N SER A 102 13.04 16.33 2.25
CA SER A 102 14.37 15.98 2.79
C SER A 102 14.38 14.60 3.43
N GLU A 103 13.37 14.26 4.23
CA GLU A 103 13.25 12.96 4.89
C GLU A 103 12.98 11.82 3.89
N SER A 104 12.43 12.15 2.72
CA SER A 104 12.26 11.20 1.61
C SER A 104 13.51 11.12 0.72
N GLY A 105 14.61 11.78 1.07
CA GLY A 105 15.86 11.83 0.29
C GLY A 105 15.79 12.68 -0.98
N ASN A 106 14.86 13.63 -1.02
CA ASN A 106 14.58 14.52 -2.15
C ASN A 106 14.76 16.00 -1.76
N GLY A 107 15.60 16.29 -0.77
CA GLY A 107 15.76 17.63 -0.20
C GLY A 107 16.33 18.69 -1.16
N SER A 108 16.95 18.26 -2.26
CA SER A 108 17.42 19.14 -3.34
C SER A 108 16.31 19.57 -4.32
N ILE A 109 15.14 18.91 -4.27
CA ILE A 109 14.04 19.22 -5.17
C ILE A 109 13.37 20.51 -4.73
N ASP A 110 13.08 21.37 -5.70
CA ASP A 110 12.32 22.58 -5.49
C ASP A 110 10.89 22.27 -5.01
N ALA A 111 10.54 22.76 -3.83
CA ALA A 111 9.25 22.58 -3.18
C ALA A 111 8.13 23.46 -3.76
N ARG A 112 8.42 24.39 -4.69
CA ARG A 112 7.43 25.36 -5.16
C ARG A 112 6.17 24.78 -5.77
N ALA A 113 6.34 23.77 -6.62
CA ALA A 113 5.22 23.04 -7.22
C ALA A 113 4.26 22.43 -6.18
N LEU A 114 4.75 22.23 -4.95
CA LEU A 114 3.99 21.66 -3.84
C LEU A 114 3.37 22.72 -2.93
N LEU A 115 3.80 23.98 -3.01
CA LEU A 115 3.22 25.07 -2.22
C LEU A 115 1.84 25.47 -2.77
N PHE A 116 1.71 25.59 -4.09
CA PHE A 116 0.42 25.91 -4.74
C PHE A 116 0.03 24.87 -5.80
N PRO A 117 -0.16 23.59 -5.41
CA PRO A 117 -0.41 22.52 -6.36
C PRO A 117 -1.81 22.65 -6.96
N THR A 118 -1.95 22.44 -8.26
CA THR A 118 -3.27 22.28 -8.90
C THR A 118 -3.81 20.86 -8.69
N ARG A 119 -2.90 19.90 -8.52
CA ARG A 119 -3.19 18.47 -8.34
C ARG A 119 -2.43 17.94 -7.12
N PRO A 120 -2.84 18.34 -5.90
CA PRO A 120 -2.11 18.02 -4.68
C PRO A 120 -1.98 16.51 -4.44
N PHE A 121 -1.03 16.15 -3.59
CA PHE A 121 -0.91 14.79 -3.07
C PHE A 121 -2.21 14.35 -2.39
N SER A 122 -2.62 13.11 -2.62
CA SER A 122 -3.61 12.43 -1.77
C SER A 122 -2.91 11.79 -0.56
N PRO A 123 -3.63 11.49 0.55
CA PRO A 123 -3.04 10.74 1.68
C PRO A 123 -2.29 9.48 1.24
N ARG A 124 -2.87 8.73 0.30
CA ARG A 124 -2.23 7.57 -0.35
C ARG A 124 -0.86 7.89 -0.93
N GLU A 125 -0.76 8.94 -1.74
CA GLU A 125 0.48 9.33 -2.41
C GLU A 125 1.50 9.87 -1.42
N VAL A 126 1.06 10.54 -0.33
CA VAL A 126 1.96 10.93 0.77
C VAL A 126 2.59 9.69 1.39
N THR A 127 1.80 8.67 1.72
CA THR A 127 2.30 7.44 2.32
C THR A 127 3.13 6.58 1.36
N GLU A 128 2.85 6.63 0.05
CA GLU A 128 3.62 5.92 -0.98
C GLU A 128 5.00 6.54 -1.17
N PHE A 129 5.07 7.87 -1.16
CA PHE A 129 6.32 8.61 -1.31
C PHE A 129 7.20 8.51 -0.05
N ASP A 130 6.58 8.55 1.14
CA ASP A 130 7.32 8.53 2.41
C ASP A 130 8.10 7.21 2.61
N LYS A 131 9.39 7.33 2.93
CA LYS A 131 10.29 6.19 3.12
C LYS A 131 9.94 5.41 4.38
N ASP A 132 10.16 4.09 4.34
CA ASP A 132 9.98 3.17 5.48
C ASP A 132 8.57 3.17 6.10
N ASN A 133 7.57 3.65 5.36
CA ASN A 133 6.16 3.75 5.77
C ASN A 133 5.94 4.61 7.04
N LYS A 134 6.84 5.54 7.37
CA LYS A 134 6.80 6.30 8.63
C LYS A 134 5.48 7.04 8.84
N SER A 135 4.95 7.69 7.82
CA SER A 135 3.66 8.38 7.85
C SER A 135 2.48 7.44 8.03
N VAL A 136 2.57 6.16 7.63
CA VAL A 136 1.48 5.22 7.93
C VAL A 136 1.44 4.88 9.43
N TRP A 137 2.63 4.82 10.06
CA TRP A 137 2.80 4.44 11.47
C TRP A 137 2.64 5.60 12.44
N ASP A 138 3.00 6.81 12.00
CA ASP A 138 2.87 8.05 12.76
C ASP A 138 1.73 8.88 12.15
N LEU A 139 0.55 8.75 12.76
CA LEU A 139 -0.65 9.46 12.30
C LEU A 139 -0.49 10.98 12.42
N GLU A 140 0.28 11.48 13.38
CA GLU A 140 0.52 12.92 13.54
C GLU A 140 1.42 13.46 12.43
N ARG A 141 2.46 12.70 12.07
CA ARG A 141 3.26 12.97 10.87
C ARG A 141 2.39 12.97 9.61
N LEU A 142 1.49 12.00 9.45
CA LEU A 142 0.57 11.97 8.29
C LEU A 142 -0.35 13.18 8.25
N ARG A 143 -0.96 13.57 9.38
CA ARG A 143 -1.79 14.77 9.48
C ARG A 143 -1.03 16.00 9.02
N LYS A 144 0.19 16.21 9.54
CA LYS A 144 1.05 17.34 9.17
C LYS A 144 1.33 17.39 7.67
N TYR A 145 1.73 16.28 7.07
CA TYR A 145 2.06 16.23 5.65
C TYR A 145 0.84 16.33 4.74
N VAL A 146 -0.30 15.74 5.10
CA VAL A 146 -1.54 15.91 4.35
C VAL A 146 -1.99 17.36 4.41
N SER A 147 -1.99 17.99 5.58
CA SER A 147 -2.32 19.42 5.73
C SER A 147 -1.36 20.30 4.92
N ALA A 148 -0.05 20.03 4.98
CA ALA A 148 0.95 20.82 4.28
C ALA A 148 0.90 20.65 2.75
N LEU A 149 0.78 19.43 2.23
CA LEU A 149 0.83 19.17 0.79
C LEU A 149 -0.52 19.36 0.09
N ARG A 150 -1.62 19.24 0.82
CA ARG A 150 -2.98 19.24 0.25
C ARG A 150 -3.86 20.40 0.73
N GLY A 151 -3.61 20.94 1.93
CA GLY A 151 -4.45 21.98 2.54
C GLY A 151 -5.83 21.46 3.01
N THR A 152 -6.04 20.14 3.04
CA THR A 152 -7.30 19.56 3.51
C THR A 152 -7.33 19.52 5.03
N TRP A 153 -8.47 19.88 5.61
CA TRP A 153 -8.71 19.69 7.04
C TRP A 153 -8.58 18.20 7.41
N VAL A 154 -7.91 17.92 8.52
CA VAL A 154 -7.73 16.57 9.08
C VAL A 154 -8.25 16.59 10.50
N LYS A 155 -8.91 15.51 10.93
CA LYS A 155 -9.44 15.39 12.30
C LYS A 155 -8.30 15.62 13.29
N PRO A 156 -8.42 16.63 14.18
CA PRO A 156 -7.39 16.91 15.17
C PRO A 156 -7.23 15.72 16.11
N PRO A 157 -6.08 15.57 16.77
CA PRO A 157 -5.92 14.59 17.84
C PRO A 157 -7.03 14.80 18.87
N SER A 158 -7.84 13.77 19.15
CA SER A 158 -8.80 13.86 20.25
C SER A 158 -8.04 13.92 21.57
N GLU A 159 -8.38 14.85 22.46
CA GLU A 159 -7.85 14.88 23.83
C GLU A 159 -8.15 13.51 24.49
N GLY A 160 -7.09 12.74 24.76
CA GLY A 160 -7.19 11.36 25.26
C GLY A 160 -6.71 10.25 24.30
N ASN A 161 -6.58 10.53 23.00
CA ASN A 161 -5.85 9.67 22.04
C ASN A 161 -4.53 10.32 21.59
N THR A 162 -3.80 10.94 22.53
CA THR A 162 -2.35 10.96 22.44
C THR A 162 -1.85 9.53 22.67
N SER A 163 -2.11 8.64 21.72
CA SER A 163 -1.11 7.64 21.42
C SER A 163 0.08 8.37 20.79
N THR A 164 0.79 9.16 21.59
CA THR A 164 2.25 9.19 21.55
C THR A 164 2.70 7.78 21.90
N GLY A 165 2.45 6.86 20.96
CA GLY A 165 2.74 5.46 21.06
C GLY A 165 4.19 5.22 20.68
N THR A 166 5.11 5.97 21.28
CA THR A 166 6.44 5.46 21.61
C THR A 166 6.28 4.47 22.77
N SER A 167 5.42 3.47 22.58
CA SER A 167 5.39 2.27 23.40
C SER A 167 5.98 1.18 22.53
N ALA A 168 7.16 0.74 22.92
CA ALA A 168 7.92 -0.34 22.32
C ALA A 168 7.22 -1.71 22.48
N SER A 169 5.96 -1.82 22.05
CA SER A 169 5.31 -3.09 21.73
C SER A 169 5.09 -3.12 20.21
N SER A 170 6.18 -3.36 19.51
CA SER A 170 6.52 -3.02 18.12
C SER A 170 5.87 -3.86 17.00
N GLU A 171 4.81 -4.62 17.26
CA GLU A 171 4.36 -5.66 16.30
C GLU A 171 3.08 -5.30 15.53
N VAL A 172 2.16 -4.50 16.10
CA VAL A 172 0.83 -4.27 15.50
C VAL A 172 0.70 -2.88 14.90
N ARG A 173 0.32 -2.79 13.62
CA ARG A 173 0.11 -1.56 12.87
C ARG A 173 -1.39 -1.34 12.61
N LEU A 174 -1.96 -0.33 13.26
CA LEU A 174 -3.38 0.02 13.12
C LEU A 174 -3.62 0.87 11.87
N ILE A 175 -4.59 0.49 11.04
CA ILE A 175 -5.04 1.22 9.85
C ILE A 175 -6.57 1.23 9.83
N GLY A 176 -7.17 2.40 9.68
CA GLY A 176 -8.60 2.59 9.87
C GLY A 176 -9.05 2.63 11.35
N GLU A 177 -10.02 3.47 11.64
CA GLU A 177 -10.77 3.57 12.89
C GLU A 177 -12.04 2.73 12.79
N GLY A 178 -12.50 2.17 13.91
CA GLY A 178 -13.78 1.48 13.99
C GLY A 178 -13.72 -0.04 14.00
N THR A 179 -14.88 -0.61 14.34
CA THR A 179 -15.12 -2.05 14.44
C THR A 179 -15.72 -2.58 13.16
N ARG A 180 -15.25 -3.76 12.74
CA ARG A 180 -15.82 -4.49 11.60
C ARG A 180 -17.23 -4.97 11.90
N TYR A 181 -18.17 -4.72 10.99
CA TYR A 181 -19.55 -5.24 11.05
C TYR A 181 -19.82 -6.36 10.03
N SER A 182 -18.98 -6.51 9.00
CA SER A 182 -19.10 -7.50 7.92
C SER A 182 -17.92 -8.46 7.87
N LEU A 183 -18.16 -9.70 7.41
CA LEU A 183 -17.09 -10.66 7.18
C LEU A 183 -16.08 -10.12 6.16
N PRO A 184 -14.76 -10.20 6.42
CA PRO A 184 -13.76 -9.88 5.39
C PRO A 184 -13.98 -10.74 4.16
N ARG A 185 -14.17 -10.05 3.03
CA ARG A 185 -14.32 -10.70 1.73
C ARG A 185 -13.04 -10.55 0.92
N ILE A 186 -12.47 -11.68 0.53
CA ILE A 186 -11.17 -11.75 -0.12
C ILE A 186 -11.35 -12.25 -1.55
N GLY A 187 -10.86 -11.49 -2.51
CA GLY A 187 -10.69 -11.88 -3.90
C GLY A 187 -9.26 -12.36 -4.13
N ILE A 188 -9.08 -13.65 -4.38
CA ILE A 188 -7.77 -14.19 -4.78
C ILE A 188 -7.69 -14.26 -6.30
N THR A 189 -6.56 -13.82 -6.85
CA THR A 189 -6.35 -13.81 -8.30
C THR A 189 -5.54 -15.01 -8.77
N SER A 190 -5.84 -15.47 -9.97
CA SER A 190 -5.03 -16.38 -10.77
C SER A 190 -4.51 -15.56 -11.94
N PHE A 191 -3.39 -14.87 -11.72
CA PHE A 191 -2.77 -13.98 -12.71
C PHE A 191 -1.41 -14.54 -13.16
N LEU A 192 -1.22 -14.70 -14.46
CA LEU A 192 0.02 -15.21 -15.04
C LEU A 192 1.07 -14.10 -15.16
N THR A 193 2.20 -14.37 -14.53
CA THR A 193 3.47 -13.70 -14.83
C THR A 193 4.40 -14.76 -15.40
N ASP A 194 4.85 -14.58 -16.65
CA ASP A 194 5.76 -15.53 -17.29
C ASP A 194 7.23 -15.24 -16.93
N ASP A 195 8.10 -16.22 -17.19
CA ASP A 195 9.53 -16.08 -16.85
C ASP A 195 10.19 -14.95 -17.64
N ALA A 196 9.73 -14.68 -18.87
CA ALA A 196 10.24 -13.59 -19.69
C ALA A 196 9.95 -12.22 -19.06
N SER A 197 8.72 -12.01 -18.55
CA SER A 197 8.31 -10.83 -17.80
C SER A 197 9.15 -10.65 -16.54
N TRP A 198 9.45 -11.75 -15.83
CA TRP A 198 10.32 -11.71 -14.65
C TRP A 198 11.76 -11.36 -15.01
N ILE A 199 12.34 -11.96 -16.07
CA ILE A 199 13.68 -11.65 -16.59
C ILE A 199 13.76 -10.14 -16.90
N ASN A 200 12.80 -9.66 -17.68
CA ASN A 200 12.66 -8.27 -18.08
C ASN A 200 12.57 -7.31 -16.88
N ALA A 201 11.77 -7.67 -15.87
CA ALA A 201 11.66 -6.90 -14.64
C ALA A 201 12.98 -6.84 -13.85
N ALA A 202 13.69 -7.96 -13.69
CA ALA A 202 15.00 -8.00 -13.04
C ALA A 202 16.05 -7.16 -13.81
N GLN A 203 15.97 -7.17 -15.14
CA GLN A 203 16.81 -6.35 -16.04
C GLN A 203 16.45 -4.86 -16.06
N GLY A 204 15.38 -4.43 -15.37
CA GLY A 204 14.95 -3.03 -15.35
C GLY A 204 14.18 -2.59 -16.60
N THR A 205 13.81 -3.54 -17.47
CA THR A 205 13.05 -3.33 -18.70
C THR A 205 11.75 -4.13 -18.65
N PRO A 206 10.81 -3.83 -17.72
CA PRO A 206 9.65 -4.67 -17.44
C PRO A 206 8.78 -4.91 -18.67
N ASP A 207 8.14 -6.08 -18.74
CA ASP A 207 7.18 -6.36 -19.82
C ASP A 207 5.93 -5.49 -19.67
N LEU A 208 5.80 -4.52 -20.57
CA LEU A 208 4.68 -3.58 -20.69
C LEU A 208 3.86 -3.84 -21.95
N SER A 209 3.85 -5.07 -22.46
CA SER A 209 3.09 -5.49 -23.63
C SER A 209 1.59 -5.18 -23.51
N VAL A 210 0.97 -4.90 -24.65
CA VAL A 210 -0.47 -4.62 -24.74
C VAL A 210 -1.28 -5.84 -24.29
N GLU A 211 -0.80 -7.04 -24.59
CA GLU A 211 -1.43 -8.32 -24.27
C GLU A 211 -1.49 -8.53 -22.75
N ARG A 212 -0.35 -8.37 -22.05
CA ARG A 212 -0.30 -8.47 -20.58
C ARG A 212 -1.13 -7.36 -19.93
N TYR A 213 -1.11 -6.14 -20.47
CA TYR A 213 -1.95 -5.05 -19.96
C TYR A 213 -3.44 -5.35 -20.10
N LYS A 214 -3.88 -5.83 -21.28
CA LYS A 214 -5.28 -6.22 -21.53
C LYS A 214 -5.75 -7.31 -20.56
N ARG A 215 -4.89 -8.30 -20.27
CA ARG A 215 -5.17 -9.35 -19.27
C ARG A 215 -5.40 -8.75 -17.88
N LEU A 216 -4.48 -7.91 -17.41
CA LEU A 216 -4.57 -7.26 -16.10
C LEU A 216 -5.81 -6.37 -15.99
N VAL A 217 -6.08 -5.54 -16.99
CA VAL A 217 -7.23 -4.62 -17.00
C VAL A 217 -8.54 -5.39 -17.08
N ARG A 218 -8.64 -6.46 -17.89
CA ARG A 218 -9.82 -7.32 -17.95
C ARG A 218 -10.12 -7.93 -16.57
N LEU A 219 -9.09 -8.47 -15.92
CA LEU A 219 -9.22 -9.04 -14.58
C LEU A 219 -9.67 -7.99 -13.55
N ALA A 220 -9.00 -6.83 -13.52
CA ALA A 220 -9.34 -5.74 -12.61
C ALA A 220 -10.77 -5.22 -12.83
N ASN A 221 -11.17 -5.02 -14.09
CA ASN A 221 -12.53 -4.59 -14.45
C ASN A 221 -13.59 -5.62 -14.06
N ALA A 222 -13.31 -6.91 -14.22
CA ALA A 222 -14.23 -7.97 -13.79
C ALA A 222 -14.45 -7.94 -12.27
N ILE A 223 -13.39 -7.70 -11.49
CA ILE A 223 -13.48 -7.60 -10.03
C ILE A 223 -14.29 -6.37 -9.61
N VAL A 224 -13.96 -5.20 -10.15
CA VAL A 224 -14.64 -3.96 -9.75
C VAL A 224 -16.06 -3.87 -10.33
N GLY A 225 -16.34 -4.57 -11.42
CA GLY A 225 -17.67 -4.71 -12.01
C GLY A 225 -18.64 -5.57 -11.19
N MET A 226 -18.16 -6.32 -10.19
CA MET A 226 -19.04 -7.08 -9.30
C MET A 226 -20.00 -6.16 -8.54
N PRO A 227 -21.24 -6.62 -8.25
CA PRO A 227 -22.16 -5.91 -7.37
C PRO A 227 -21.48 -5.59 -6.04
N ARG A 228 -21.69 -4.38 -5.50
CA ARG A 228 -21.03 -3.93 -4.25
C ARG A 228 -21.20 -4.93 -3.09
N ARG A 229 -22.37 -5.56 -2.98
CA ARG A 229 -22.69 -6.54 -1.94
C ARG A 229 -21.96 -7.87 -2.08
N ASP A 230 -21.37 -8.16 -3.24
CA ASP A 230 -20.69 -9.42 -3.62
C ASP A 230 -19.19 -9.19 -3.87
N ARG A 231 -18.77 -7.92 -3.97
CA ARG A 231 -17.41 -7.49 -4.30
C ARG A 231 -16.45 -7.73 -3.15
N ALA A 232 -15.21 -8.12 -3.48
CA ALA A 232 -14.14 -8.27 -2.51
C ALA A 232 -13.76 -6.94 -1.85
N GLU A 233 -13.49 -6.98 -0.55
CA GLU A 233 -12.91 -5.87 0.20
C GLU A 233 -11.38 -5.82 0.03
N TYR A 234 -10.76 -6.99 -0.11
CA TYR A 234 -9.33 -7.13 -0.39
C TYR A 234 -9.14 -7.96 -1.65
N VAL A 235 -8.33 -7.46 -2.58
CA VAL A 235 -7.90 -8.21 -3.76
C VAL A 235 -6.43 -8.52 -3.62
N VAL A 236 -6.07 -9.77 -3.86
CA VAL A 236 -4.72 -10.28 -3.61
C VAL A 236 -4.08 -10.76 -4.91
N PHE A 237 -2.89 -10.26 -5.21
CA PHE A 237 -2.08 -10.63 -6.38
C PHE A 237 -0.78 -11.35 -5.99
N PRO A 238 -0.28 -12.27 -6.83
CA PRO A 238 0.94 -13.05 -6.54
C PRO A 238 2.20 -12.19 -6.35
N GLU A 239 3.26 -12.81 -5.86
CA GLU A 239 4.61 -12.25 -5.80
C GLU A 239 5.09 -11.80 -7.19
N LEU A 240 5.78 -10.66 -7.27
CA LEU A 240 6.40 -10.10 -8.50
C LEU A 240 5.44 -9.98 -9.71
N SER A 241 4.14 -9.87 -9.48
CA SER A 241 3.15 -10.02 -10.55
C SER A 241 2.80 -8.70 -11.26
N ILE A 242 2.82 -7.59 -10.53
CA ILE A 242 2.41 -6.28 -11.05
C ILE A 242 3.61 -5.44 -11.47
N PRO A 243 3.65 -4.93 -12.72
CA PRO A 243 4.62 -3.92 -13.11
C PRO A 243 4.43 -2.62 -12.34
N ARG A 244 5.52 -2.06 -11.81
CA ARG A 244 5.49 -0.82 -11.03
C ARG A 244 4.84 0.34 -11.79
N ARG A 245 5.05 0.40 -13.11
CA ARG A 245 4.46 1.42 -13.99
C ARG A 245 2.94 1.34 -14.08
N TRP A 246 2.35 0.16 -13.92
CA TRP A 246 0.90 -0.03 -13.98
C TRP A 246 0.22 0.08 -12.62
N LEU A 247 0.97 -0.04 -11.52
CA LEU A 247 0.45 -0.01 -10.17
C LEU A 247 -0.45 1.21 -9.90
N PRO A 248 -0.09 2.46 -10.26
CA PRO A 248 -0.94 3.62 -9.94
C PRO A 248 -2.31 3.56 -10.62
N GLY A 249 -2.35 3.07 -11.87
CA GLY A 249 -3.57 2.88 -12.63
C GLY A 249 -4.44 1.77 -12.05
N LEU A 250 -3.82 0.62 -11.72
CA LEU A 250 -4.50 -0.52 -11.10
C LEU A 250 -5.12 -0.12 -9.75
N VAL A 251 -4.33 0.54 -8.89
CA VAL A 251 -4.79 1.05 -7.60
C VAL A 251 -5.93 2.06 -7.79
N GLY A 252 -5.84 2.92 -8.81
CA GLY A 252 -6.90 3.88 -9.13
C GLY A 252 -8.25 3.22 -9.44
N LEU A 253 -8.27 2.04 -10.06
CA LEU A 253 -9.50 1.29 -10.31
C LEU A 253 -10.10 0.73 -9.01
N PHE A 254 -9.27 0.09 -8.17
CA PHE A 254 -9.73 -0.50 -6.91
C PHE A 254 -10.18 0.54 -5.89
N VAL A 255 -9.41 1.61 -5.70
CA VAL A 255 -9.70 2.68 -4.73
C VAL A 255 -11.05 3.36 -5.02
N LYS A 256 -11.35 3.65 -6.30
CA LYS A 256 -12.64 4.23 -6.71
C LYS A 256 -13.83 3.38 -6.28
N GLU A 257 -13.64 2.07 -6.30
CA GLU A 257 -14.68 1.07 -6.05
C GLU A 257 -14.63 0.54 -4.61
N GLY A 258 -13.81 1.17 -3.75
CA GLY A 258 -13.76 0.88 -2.34
C GLY A 258 -12.95 -0.36 -1.95
N VAL A 259 -12.14 -0.88 -2.86
CA VAL A 259 -11.41 -2.14 -2.73
C VAL A 259 -9.97 -1.88 -2.29
N SER A 260 -9.49 -2.64 -1.32
CA SER A 260 -8.09 -2.66 -0.88
C SER A 260 -7.29 -3.66 -1.72
N LEU A 261 -6.01 -3.37 -1.95
CA LEU A 261 -5.11 -4.18 -2.78
C LEU A 261 -3.95 -4.71 -1.93
N ILE A 262 -3.64 -6.00 -2.05
CA ILE A 262 -2.42 -6.61 -1.55
C ILE A 262 -1.73 -7.26 -2.74
N ALA A 263 -0.61 -6.71 -3.21
CA ALA A 263 0.00 -7.16 -4.46
C ALA A 263 1.51 -7.28 -4.36
N GLY A 264 2.08 -8.37 -4.87
CA GLY A 264 3.49 -8.45 -5.17
C GLY A 264 3.81 -7.60 -6.39
N VAL A 265 4.75 -6.68 -6.24
CA VAL A 265 5.20 -5.80 -7.33
C VAL A 265 6.56 -6.26 -7.81
N GLU A 266 6.83 -6.06 -9.08
CA GLU A 266 8.14 -6.34 -9.69
C GLU A 266 9.29 -5.69 -8.92
N TYR A 267 10.51 -6.21 -9.08
CA TYR A 267 11.68 -5.71 -8.38
C TYR A 267 11.86 -4.20 -8.52
N ARG A 268 12.34 -3.55 -7.45
CA ARG A 268 12.91 -2.19 -7.55
C ARG A 268 14.41 -2.29 -7.44
N ARG A 269 15.11 -1.66 -8.37
CA ARG A 269 16.56 -1.52 -8.34
C ARG A 269 16.96 -0.52 -7.26
N VAL A 270 18.02 -0.86 -6.55
CA VAL A 270 18.62 -0.01 -5.53
C VAL A 270 19.70 0.84 -6.19
N GLN A 271 19.64 2.16 -5.99
CA GLN A 271 20.63 3.10 -6.50
C GLN A 271 22.01 2.92 -5.82
N PRO A 272 23.11 3.34 -6.48
CA PRO A 272 23.19 3.96 -7.82
C PRO A 272 23.10 2.94 -8.98
N GLU A 273 22.91 3.43 -10.20
CA GLU A 273 22.99 2.61 -11.41
C GLU A 273 24.45 2.52 -11.94
N PRO A 274 24.90 1.38 -12.50
CA PRO A 274 24.15 0.13 -12.65
C PRO A 274 23.91 -0.55 -11.30
N ALA A 275 22.65 -0.88 -11.01
CA ALA A 275 22.27 -1.44 -9.72
C ALA A 275 22.89 -2.83 -9.52
N THR A 276 23.42 -3.08 -8.32
CA THR A 276 23.92 -4.41 -7.89
C THR A 276 22.90 -5.14 -7.00
N GLN A 277 21.88 -4.42 -6.55
CA GLN A 277 20.86 -4.92 -5.63
C GLN A 277 19.45 -4.58 -6.11
N VAL A 278 18.52 -5.47 -5.78
CA VAL A 278 17.08 -5.29 -5.99
C VAL A 278 16.30 -5.54 -4.71
N VAL A 279 15.10 -4.99 -4.61
CA VAL A 279 14.13 -5.31 -3.54
C VAL A 279 12.90 -5.98 -4.12
N ASN A 280 12.40 -6.98 -3.41
CA ASN A 280 11.13 -7.65 -3.65
C ASN A 280 10.14 -7.14 -2.60
N GLU A 281 9.01 -6.59 -3.04
CA GLU A 281 8.09 -5.86 -2.17
C GLU A 281 6.64 -6.30 -2.40
N ALA A 282 5.89 -6.44 -1.31
CA ALA A 282 4.44 -6.44 -1.31
C ALA A 282 3.94 -5.02 -1.05
N TYR A 283 2.99 -4.56 -1.87
CA TYR A 283 2.29 -3.29 -1.65
C TYR A 283 0.90 -3.59 -1.11
N LEU A 284 0.62 -3.02 0.06
CA LEU A 284 -0.70 -3.04 0.68
C LEU A 284 -1.29 -1.65 0.52
N VAL A 285 -2.27 -1.51 -0.37
CA VAL A 285 -3.06 -0.28 -0.50
C VAL A 285 -4.38 -0.48 0.23
N LEU A 286 -4.45 0.10 1.42
CA LEU A 286 -5.52 -0.16 2.38
C LEU A 286 -6.38 1.08 2.54
N ALA A 287 -7.68 0.88 2.74
CA ALA A 287 -8.57 1.97 3.11
C ALA A 287 -8.18 2.53 4.49
N ASP A 288 -8.36 3.82 4.69
CA ASP A 288 -7.95 4.48 5.93
C ASP A 288 -8.81 5.72 6.19
N ASP A 289 -9.42 5.79 7.37
CA ASP A 289 -10.22 6.92 7.83
C ASP A 289 -9.67 7.57 9.11
N ARG A 290 -8.45 7.21 9.53
CA ARG A 290 -7.75 7.82 10.70
C ARG A 290 -7.53 9.33 10.56
N LEU A 291 -7.62 9.86 9.36
CA LEU A 291 -7.58 11.31 9.08
C LEU A 291 -8.94 12.02 9.31
N GLY A 292 -9.99 11.29 9.68
CA GLY A 292 -11.35 11.80 9.87
C GLY A 292 -12.24 11.72 8.64
N TYR A 293 -11.73 11.20 7.53
CA TYR A 293 -12.48 10.97 6.30
C TYR A 293 -11.92 9.77 5.56
N ARG A 294 -12.76 9.11 4.76
CA ARG A 294 -12.34 7.93 3.99
C ARG A 294 -11.25 8.29 2.98
N SER A 295 -10.10 7.64 3.12
CA SER A 295 -8.92 7.78 2.28
C SER A 295 -8.25 6.40 2.12
N TRP A 296 -7.01 6.39 1.62
CA TRP A 296 -6.20 5.19 1.48
C TRP A 296 -4.76 5.49 1.87
N CYS A 297 -4.05 4.47 2.35
CA CYS A 297 -2.62 4.49 2.58
C CYS A 297 -1.91 3.39 1.78
N VAL A 298 -0.62 3.56 1.54
CA VAL A 298 0.25 2.53 0.94
C VAL A 298 1.28 2.10 1.96
N VAL A 299 1.38 0.79 2.17
CA VAL A 299 2.45 0.15 2.94
C VAL A 299 3.28 -0.71 2.00
N ARG A 300 4.59 -0.54 2.06
CA ARG A 300 5.58 -1.37 1.37
C ARG A 300 6.20 -2.34 2.35
N GLN A 301 6.00 -3.63 2.16
CA GLN A 301 6.67 -4.67 2.93
C GLN A 301 7.71 -5.35 2.06
N GLN A 302 8.98 -5.26 2.46
CA GLN A 302 10.09 -5.91 1.76
C GLN A 302 10.20 -7.37 2.18
N LYS A 303 10.60 -8.24 1.23
CA LYS A 303 11.01 -9.61 1.50
C LYS A 303 12.35 -9.62 2.23
N GLY A 304 12.44 -10.37 3.32
CA GLY A 304 13.63 -10.38 4.18
C GLY A 304 14.81 -11.12 3.54
N VAL A 305 14.60 -12.40 3.21
CA VAL A 305 15.63 -13.29 2.65
C VAL A 305 15.14 -13.87 1.32
N PRO A 306 15.96 -13.86 0.26
CA PRO A 306 15.56 -14.45 -1.01
C PRO A 306 15.41 -15.96 -0.88
N ALA A 307 14.52 -16.55 -1.69
CA ALA A 307 14.49 -18.00 -1.85
C ALA A 307 15.82 -18.49 -2.45
N HIS A 308 16.22 -19.74 -2.21
CA HIS A 308 17.47 -20.27 -2.75
C HIS A 308 17.54 -20.15 -4.28
N HIS A 309 16.47 -20.55 -4.98
CA HIS A 309 16.40 -20.39 -6.44
C HIS A 309 16.41 -18.92 -6.88
N GLU A 310 15.65 -18.04 -6.22
CA GLU A 310 15.65 -16.60 -6.51
C GLU A 310 17.06 -15.99 -6.37
N ARG A 311 17.77 -16.33 -5.28
CA ARG A 311 19.15 -15.89 -5.04
C ARG A 311 20.09 -16.36 -6.16
N ASP A 312 20.01 -17.63 -6.49
CA ASP A 312 20.93 -18.25 -7.45
C ASP A 312 20.66 -17.73 -8.87
N GLU A 313 19.40 -17.59 -9.25
CA GLU A 313 19.01 -17.03 -10.54
C GLU A 313 19.33 -15.54 -10.67
N LEU A 314 19.07 -14.71 -9.64
CA LEU A 314 19.43 -13.29 -9.66
C LEU A 314 20.94 -13.09 -9.85
N ARG A 315 21.75 -13.90 -9.14
CA ARG A 315 23.21 -13.86 -9.25
C ARG A 315 23.69 -14.37 -10.61
N ALA A 316 23.25 -15.55 -11.02
CA ALA A 316 23.74 -16.21 -12.23
C ALA A 316 23.31 -15.50 -13.53
N LYS A 317 22.07 -15.00 -13.59
CA LYS A 317 21.52 -14.39 -14.81
C LYS A 317 21.78 -12.89 -14.91
N PHE A 318 21.90 -12.18 -13.78
CA PHE A 318 21.94 -10.71 -13.77
C PHE A 318 23.07 -10.10 -12.93
N GLY A 319 23.84 -10.90 -12.17
CA GLY A 319 24.83 -10.37 -11.23
C GLY A 319 24.19 -9.57 -10.07
N LEU A 320 22.90 -9.79 -9.80
CA LEU A 320 22.13 -9.06 -8.80
C LEU A 320 22.00 -9.84 -7.49
N THR A 321 21.81 -9.11 -6.40
CA THR A 321 21.44 -9.68 -5.09
C THR A 321 20.18 -9.03 -4.53
N LEU A 322 19.44 -9.73 -3.67
CA LEU A 322 18.35 -9.10 -2.93
C LEU A 322 18.94 -8.22 -1.83
N ALA A 323 18.53 -6.96 -1.76
CA ALA A 323 18.95 -6.06 -0.69
C ALA A 323 18.42 -6.58 0.66
N ALA A 324 19.24 -6.47 1.69
CA ALA A 324 18.81 -6.79 3.04
C ALA A 324 17.74 -5.77 3.50
N PRO A 325 16.77 -6.20 4.33
CA PRO A 325 15.89 -5.24 5.00
C PRO A 325 16.70 -4.32 5.91
N THR A 326 16.17 -3.11 6.15
CA THR A 326 16.81 -2.08 6.98
C THR A 326 17.09 -2.56 8.42
N SER A 327 16.30 -3.49 8.94
CA SER A 327 16.50 -4.13 10.25
C SER A 327 16.89 -5.59 10.08
N LYS A 328 17.90 -6.06 10.82
CA LYS A 328 18.35 -7.47 10.81
C LYS A 328 17.28 -8.44 11.34
N ASP A 329 16.42 -7.96 12.22
CA ASP A 329 15.37 -8.78 12.85
C ASP A 329 14.02 -8.68 12.11
N ASP A 330 13.88 -7.77 11.12
CA ASP A 330 12.65 -7.32 10.43
C ASP A 330 11.38 -8.11 10.79
N PRO A 331 10.80 -7.87 11.99
CA PRO A 331 9.62 -8.60 12.42
C PRO A 331 8.48 -8.22 11.48
N LYS A 332 7.85 -9.23 10.88
CA LYS A 332 6.74 -8.99 9.96
C LYS A 332 5.57 -8.40 10.74
N PRO A 333 5.14 -7.17 10.41
CA PRO A 333 4.12 -6.51 11.21
C PRO A 333 2.77 -7.24 11.09
N ILE A 334 2.00 -7.17 12.17
CA ILE A 334 0.60 -7.51 12.16
C ILE A 334 -0.19 -6.25 11.80
N TYR A 335 -0.92 -6.28 10.70
CA TYR A 335 -1.81 -5.21 10.29
C TYR A 335 -3.17 -5.39 10.96
N ARG A 336 -3.69 -4.35 11.61
CA ARG A 336 -5.06 -4.30 12.09
C ARG A 336 -5.83 -3.31 11.23
N HIS A 337 -6.59 -3.82 10.27
CA HIS A 337 -7.34 -3.01 9.31
C HIS A 337 -8.84 -3.11 9.59
N PHE A 338 -9.44 -2.03 10.10
CA PHE A 338 -10.85 -2.02 10.55
C PHE A 338 -11.20 -3.26 11.38
N GLY A 339 -10.37 -3.62 12.36
CA GLY A 339 -10.58 -4.78 13.24
C GLY A 339 -10.26 -6.16 12.66
N HIS A 340 -9.84 -6.28 11.40
CA HIS A 340 -9.27 -7.50 10.80
C HIS A 340 -7.76 -7.53 11.06
N ASP A 341 -7.29 -8.48 11.86
CA ASP A 341 -5.86 -8.62 12.19
C ASP A 341 -5.23 -9.60 11.18
N PHE A 342 -4.23 -9.17 10.41
CA PHE A 342 -3.58 -10.03 9.41
C PHE A 342 -2.08 -9.82 9.29
N GLY A 343 -1.38 -10.85 8.81
CA GLY A 343 0.03 -10.79 8.41
C GLY A 343 0.17 -10.99 6.90
N VAL A 344 1.31 -10.56 6.34
CA VAL A 344 1.68 -10.82 4.94
C VAL A 344 3.05 -11.47 4.92
N LEU A 345 3.22 -12.52 4.13
CA LEU A 345 4.51 -13.16 3.84
C LEU A 345 4.69 -13.27 2.32
N ILE A 346 5.95 -13.23 1.89
CA ILE A 346 6.32 -13.34 0.47
C ILE A 346 7.03 -14.68 0.27
N CYS A 347 6.30 -15.63 -0.32
CA CYS A 347 6.77 -16.93 -0.79
C CYS A 347 7.57 -17.67 0.29
N SER A 348 8.88 -17.87 0.09
CA SER A 348 9.76 -18.62 1.00
C SER A 348 9.76 -18.11 2.45
N GLU A 349 9.30 -16.89 2.72
CA GLU A 349 9.10 -16.45 4.11
C GLU A 349 8.14 -17.37 4.88
N LEU A 350 7.17 -18.01 4.21
CA LEU A 350 6.30 -18.99 4.86
C LEU A 350 7.07 -20.17 5.46
N THR A 351 8.25 -20.54 4.95
CA THR A 351 9.03 -21.68 5.46
C THR A 351 9.65 -21.37 6.82
N ASP A 352 9.91 -20.09 7.11
CA ASP A 352 10.47 -19.68 8.40
C ASP A 352 9.42 -19.83 9.52
N ILE A 353 9.70 -20.76 10.44
CA ILE A 353 8.81 -21.04 11.57
C ILE A 353 8.67 -19.84 12.50
N ARG A 354 9.66 -18.94 12.57
CA ARG A 354 9.63 -17.77 13.45
C ARG A 354 8.46 -16.85 13.11
N PHE A 355 8.23 -16.57 11.83
CA PHE A 355 7.09 -15.74 11.41
C PHE A 355 5.74 -16.38 11.78
N ARG A 356 5.61 -17.71 11.60
CA ARG A 356 4.39 -18.43 12.01
C ARG A 356 4.19 -18.41 13.52
N GLN A 357 5.27 -18.61 14.28
CA GLN A 357 5.26 -18.59 15.73
C GLN A 357 4.90 -17.20 16.28
N GLU A 358 5.48 -16.14 15.73
CA GLU A 358 5.21 -14.76 16.11
C GLU A 358 3.75 -14.38 15.89
N MET A 359 3.14 -14.87 14.81
CA MET A 359 1.75 -14.57 14.46
C MET A 359 0.71 -15.46 15.18
N ARG A 360 1.13 -16.58 15.81
CA ARG A 360 0.23 -17.55 16.47
C ARG A 360 -0.69 -16.86 17.47
N GLY A 361 -2.01 -16.99 17.27
CA GLY A 361 -3.03 -16.39 18.13
C GLY A 361 -3.15 -14.87 18.04
N LYS A 362 -2.33 -14.20 17.22
CA LYS A 362 -2.30 -12.75 17.07
C LYS A 362 -2.97 -12.24 15.79
N ILE A 363 -3.28 -13.11 14.83
CA ILE A 363 -3.90 -12.76 13.55
C ILE A 363 -5.11 -13.64 13.22
N ASP A 364 -6.05 -13.10 12.46
CA ASP A 364 -7.15 -13.84 11.85
C ASP A 364 -6.79 -14.42 10.49
N THR A 365 -5.92 -13.74 9.74
CA THR A 365 -5.57 -14.12 8.37
C THR A 365 -4.09 -13.95 8.09
N LEU A 366 -3.49 -14.94 7.44
CA LEU A 366 -2.13 -14.87 6.91
C LEU A 366 -2.19 -14.87 5.38
N PHE A 367 -1.81 -13.75 4.76
CA PHE A 367 -1.66 -13.65 3.31
C PHE A 367 -0.27 -14.12 2.91
N VAL A 368 -0.17 -14.96 1.89
CA VAL A 368 1.10 -15.44 1.34
C VAL A 368 1.09 -15.20 -0.16
N LEU A 369 1.93 -14.27 -0.62
CA LEU A 369 2.07 -13.96 -2.04
C LEU A 369 3.19 -14.83 -2.60
N SER A 370 2.94 -15.63 -3.62
CA SER A 370 3.89 -16.67 -4.05
C SER A 370 4.13 -16.68 -5.55
N TRP A 371 5.37 -17.01 -5.91
CA TRP A 371 5.75 -17.57 -7.19
C TRP A 371 6.51 -18.86 -6.91
N ASN A 372 5.78 -19.94 -6.65
CA ASN A 372 6.38 -21.21 -6.23
C ASN A 372 5.88 -22.38 -7.09
N GLN A 373 6.82 -23.19 -7.58
CA GLN A 373 6.54 -24.38 -8.38
C GLN A 373 6.44 -25.67 -7.56
N ASP A 374 7.01 -25.70 -6.36
CA ASP A 374 6.95 -26.86 -5.46
C ASP A 374 5.61 -26.89 -4.71
N LEU A 375 4.56 -27.36 -5.38
CA LEU A 375 3.19 -27.30 -4.86
C LEU A 375 2.95 -28.24 -3.67
N GLU A 376 3.63 -29.39 -3.65
CA GLU A 376 3.40 -30.43 -2.63
C GLU A 376 3.97 -30.00 -1.27
N SER A 377 5.25 -29.59 -1.23
CA SER A 377 5.88 -29.15 0.02
C SER A 377 5.22 -27.88 0.55
N PHE A 378 4.90 -26.92 -0.32
CA PHE A 378 4.17 -25.72 0.09
C PHE A 378 2.75 -26.05 0.54
N GLY A 379 2.14 -27.07 -0.06
CA GLY A 379 0.85 -27.58 0.39
C GLY A 379 0.89 -28.11 1.81
N ALA A 380 1.83 -29.00 2.11
CA ALA A 380 2.03 -29.50 3.46
C ALA A 380 2.30 -28.35 4.45
N LEU A 381 3.11 -27.36 4.05
CA LEU A 381 3.42 -26.19 4.84
C LEU A 381 2.20 -25.31 5.12
N VAL A 382 1.34 -25.08 4.13
CA VAL A 382 0.06 -24.36 4.32
C VAL A 382 -0.85 -25.12 5.28
N GLU A 383 -0.96 -26.43 5.12
CA GLU A 383 -1.79 -27.26 6.00
C GLU A 383 -1.32 -27.23 7.45
N ALA A 384 0.00 -27.28 7.67
CA ALA A 384 0.60 -27.13 8.99
C ALA A 384 0.41 -25.72 9.54
N ALA A 385 0.72 -24.68 8.76
CA ALA A 385 0.67 -23.29 9.18
C ALA A 385 -0.74 -22.84 9.59
N VAL A 386 -1.78 -23.33 8.91
CA VAL A 386 -3.19 -23.08 9.29
C VAL A 386 -3.48 -23.56 10.72
N LEU A 387 -2.89 -24.69 11.14
CA LEU A 387 -3.07 -25.24 12.49
C LEU A 387 -2.12 -24.60 13.50
N ASP A 388 -0.85 -24.40 13.13
CA ASP A 388 0.18 -23.81 13.97
C ASP A 388 -0.16 -22.37 14.38
N VAL A 389 -0.64 -21.57 13.43
CA VAL A 389 -1.03 -20.17 13.68
C VAL A 389 -2.48 -20.11 14.17
N HIS A 390 -3.29 -21.10 13.77
CA HIS A 390 -4.73 -21.19 13.98
C HIS A 390 -5.47 -20.00 13.35
N CYS A 391 -5.30 -19.79 12.04
CA CYS A 391 -5.85 -18.65 11.30
C CYS A 391 -6.32 -19.05 9.90
N TYR A 392 -7.04 -18.16 9.21
CA TYR A 392 -7.28 -18.30 7.77
C TYR A 392 -5.97 -18.09 7.00
N MET A 393 -5.60 -19.02 6.13
CA MET A 393 -4.46 -18.88 5.23
C MET A 393 -4.95 -18.51 3.83
N VAL A 394 -4.45 -17.40 3.28
CA VAL A 394 -4.73 -16.95 1.91
C VAL A 394 -3.44 -17.01 1.11
N LEU A 395 -3.21 -18.15 0.43
CA LEU A 395 -2.09 -18.32 -0.48
C LEU A 395 -2.51 -17.88 -1.89
N VAL A 396 -1.79 -16.93 -2.48
CA VAL A 396 -1.98 -16.50 -3.87
C VAL A 396 -0.70 -16.73 -4.63
N ASN A 397 -0.71 -17.78 -5.46
CA ASN A 397 0.42 -18.19 -6.27
C ASN A 397 0.26 -17.73 -7.73
N ASN A 398 1.38 -17.63 -8.45
CA ASN A 398 1.38 -17.34 -9.88
C ASN A 398 0.53 -18.39 -10.64
N ARG A 399 -0.33 -17.93 -11.56
CA ARG A 399 -1.20 -18.83 -12.36
C ARG A 399 -0.44 -19.92 -13.08
N LYS A 400 0.81 -19.68 -13.48
CA LYS A 400 1.68 -20.66 -14.16
C LYS A 400 1.71 -22.01 -13.42
N PHE A 401 1.77 -21.98 -12.09
CA PHE A 401 1.80 -23.17 -11.24
C PHE A 401 0.46 -23.40 -10.51
N GLY A 402 -0.28 -22.33 -10.25
CA GLY A 402 -1.56 -22.39 -9.56
C GLY A 402 -1.44 -22.81 -8.11
N ASP A 403 -2.47 -23.50 -7.61
CA ASP A 403 -2.66 -23.90 -6.22
C ASP A 403 -2.85 -22.75 -5.21
N SER A 404 -3.28 -21.59 -5.71
CA SER A 404 -3.81 -20.50 -4.88
C SER A 404 -5.01 -21.01 -4.07
N ARG A 405 -5.05 -20.73 -2.77
CA ARG A 405 -6.07 -21.29 -1.89
C ARG A 405 -6.39 -20.41 -0.69
N VAL A 406 -7.63 -20.49 -0.23
CA VAL A 406 -8.06 -19.96 1.06
C VAL A 406 -8.40 -21.15 1.96
N ARG A 407 -7.60 -21.36 3.00
CA ARG A 407 -7.74 -22.49 3.93
C ARG A 407 -8.01 -22.04 5.36
N THR A 408 -8.78 -22.81 6.11
CA THR A 408 -9.20 -22.53 7.51
C THR A 408 -8.95 -23.75 8.41
N PRO A 409 -8.73 -23.60 9.72
CA PRO A 409 -8.55 -24.71 10.65
C PRO A 409 -9.87 -25.44 10.96
N SER A 410 -10.75 -25.62 9.98
CA SER A 410 -12.04 -26.28 10.15
C SER A 410 -11.89 -27.78 10.46
N LYS A 411 -12.78 -28.29 11.31
CA LYS A 411 -12.82 -29.72 11.67
C LYS A 411 -13.23 -30.57 10.46
N LYS A 412 -14.36 -30.22 9.83
CA LYS A 412 -14.91 -30.90 8.65
C LYS A 412 -13.98 -30.72 7.45
N ASN A 413 -13.60 -31.83 6.81
CA ASN A 413 -12.62 -31.86 5.72
C ASN A 413 -13.00 -30.93 4.54
N TRP A 414 -14.26 -30.98 4.09
CA TRP A 414 -14.76 -30.19 2.95
C TRP A 414 -14.86 -28.68 3.24
N MET A 415 -14.80 -28.26 4.51
CA MET A 415 -14.79 -26.85 4.89
C MET A 415 -13.37 -26.27 4.99
N ARG A 416 -12.32 -27.12 4.93
CA ARG A 416 -10.95 -26.65 5.14
C ARG A 416 -10.48 -25.74 4.03
N ASP A 417 -10.73 -26.10 2.77
CA ASP A 417 -10.43 -25.25 1.62
C ASP A 417 -11.71 -24.54 1.18
N LEU A 418 -11.84 -23.26 1.55
CA LEU A 418 -12.94 -22.41 1.09
C LEU A 418 -12.82 -22.14 -0.42
N VAL A 419 -11.58 -22.00 -0.89
CA VAL A 419 -11.23 -21.84 -2.30
C VAL A 419 -9.95 -22.60 -2.57
N ARG A 420 -9.87 -23.30 -3.71
CA ARG A 420 -8.63 -23.86 -4.25
C ARG A 420 -8.62 -23.75 -5.77
N ILE A 421 -7.65 -23.01 -6.30
CA ILE A 421 -7.46 -22.71 -7.71
C ILE A 421 -6.23 -23.47 -8.18
N LYS A 422 -6.37 -24.41 -9.11
CA LYS A 422 -5.24 -25.23 -9.60
C LYS A 422 -4.54 -24.68 -10.85
N GLY A 423 -5.18 -23.80 -11.63
CA GLY A 423 -4.63 -23.25 -12.87
C GLY A 423 -5.73 -22.92 -13.88
N GLY A 424 -5.36 -22.69 -15.14
CA GLY A 424 -6.28 -22.34 -16.22
C GLY A 424 -5.57 -21.56 -17.32
N LEU A 425 -6.18 -21.43 -18.51
CA LEU A 425 -5.61 -20.63 -19.61
C LEU A 425 -5.88 -19.13 -19.48
N ASP A 426 -7.04 -18.78 -18.92
CA ASP A 426 -7.42 -17.39 -18.65
C ASP A 426 -6.95 -16.94 -17.28
N ASP A 427 -6.70 -15.63 -17.14
CA ASP A 427 -6.60 -15.03 -15.82
C ASP A 427 -8.00 -14.80 -15.26
N TYR A 428 -8.20 -15.23 -14.01
CA TYR A 428 -9.49 -15.13 -13.34
C TYR A 428 -9.30 -14.89 -11.85
N PHE A 429 -10.39 -14.74 -11.12
CA PHE A 429 -10.37 -14.58 -9.67
C PHE A 429 -11.54 -15.32 -9.03
N VAL A 430 -11.41 -15.60 -7.73
CA VAL A 430 -12.49 -16.18 -6.92
C VAL A 430 -12.59 -15.39 -5.64
N VAL A 431 -13.82 -15.21 -5.16
CA VAL A 431 -14.13 -14.44 -3.97
C VAL A 431 -14.71 -15.35 -2.89
N THR A 432 -14.25 -15.18 -1.65
CA THR A 432 -14.79 -15.89 -0.48
C THR A 432 -14.86 -14.99 0.74
N ASP A 433 -15.79 -15.29 1.63
CA ASP A 433 -15.91 -14.67 2.94
C ASP A 433 -15.06 -15.40 3.98
N LEU A 434 -14.52 -14.65 4.94
CA LEU A 434 -13.81 -15.19 6.10
C LEU A 434 -14.62 -14.95 7.36
N ASP A 435 -15.13 -16.00 7.99
CA ASP A 435 -15.79 -15.86 9.30
C ASP A 435 -14.76 -15.76 10.43
N ILE A 436 -14.13 -14.60 10.53
CA ILE A 436 -13.11 -14.32 11.54
C ILE A 436 -13.71 -14.24 12.95
N MET A 437 -15.01 -13.93 13.07
CA MET A 437 -15.67 -13.78 14.36
C MET A 437 -15.95 -15.14 14.98
N SER A 438 -16.46 -16.10 14.21
CA SER A 438 -16.61 -17.48 14.68
C SER A 438 -15.27 -18.10 15.09
N LEU A 439 -14.20 -17.83 14.33
CA LEU A 439 -12.85 -18.29 14.69
C LEU A 439 -12.39 -17.67 16.02
N ARG A 440 -12.53 -16.35 16.19
CA ARG A 440 -12.17 -15.66 17.43
C ARG A 440 -12.99 -16.15 18.63
N ASN A 441 -14.28 -16.39 18.45
CA ASN A 441 -15.15 -16.95 19.48
C ASN A 441 -14.64 -18.31 19.94
N PHE A 442 -14.37 -19.22 19.01
CA PHE A 442 -13.78 -20.54 19.29
C PHE A 442 -12.44 -20.42 20.04
N GLN A 443 -11.57 -19.49 19.62
CA GLN A 443 -10.27 -19.25 20.24
C GLN A 443 -10.33 -18.56 21.61
N SER A 444 -11.49 -18.00 21.99
CA SER A 444 -11.65 -17.24 23.24
C SER A 444 -12.11 -18.11 24.42
N TYR A 445 -12.56 -19.34 24.16
CA TYR A 445 -12.85 -20.31 25.20
C TYR A 445 -11.59 -20.68 25.97
N GLN A 446 -11.75 -20.86 27.29
CA GLN A 446 -10.70 -21.50 28.10
C GLN A 446 -10.58 -22.98 27.71
N GLU A 447 -11.71 -23.64 27.49
CA GLU A 447 -11.83 -25.00 26.98
C GLU A 447 -12.78 -24.98 25.78
N PRO A 448 -12.27 -25.02 24.54
CA PRO A 448 -13.12 -24.98 23.36
C PRO A 448 -13.98 -26.23 23.24
N PRO A 449 -15.19 -26.15 22.64
CA PRO A 449 -16.00 -27.33 22.39
C PRO A 449 -15.33 -28.22 21.33
N LEU A 450 -14.81 -29.39 21.73
CA LEU A 450 -14.05 -30.30 20.85
C LEU A 450 -14.85 -31.52 20.35
N GLY A 451 -16.14 -31.63 20.70
CA GLY A 451 -17.04 -32.70 20.27
C GLY A 451 -17.22 -32.77 18.75
N ASP A 452 -17.91 -33.79 18.25
CA ASP A 452 -18.02 -34.08 16.80
C ASP A 452 -18.54 -32.91 15.95
N ASP A 453 -19.40 -32.08 16.52
CA ASP A 453 -19.97 -30.89 15.89
C ASP A 453 -19.10 -29.63 15.98
N ALA A 454 -17.88 -29.71 16.53
CA ALA A 454 -16.97 -28.58 16.61
C ALA A 454 -16.66 -28.00 15.22
N ALA A 455 -16.79 -26.68 15.08
CA ALA A 455 -16.55 -26.00 13.80
C ALA A 455 -15.06 -26.04 13.38
N PHE A 456 -14.16 -25.95 14.36
CA PHE A 456 -12.72 -25.86 14.17
C PHE A 456 -11.99 -27.01 14.86
N LYS A 457 -10.77 -27.29 14.39
CA LYS A 457 -9.84 -28.19 15.08
C LYS A 457 -9.37 -27.56 16.40
N PRO A 458 -8.86 -28.37 17.35
CA PRO A 458 -8.25 -27.84 18.56
C PRO A 458 -7.12 -26.85 18.25
N THR A 459 -6.99 -25.82 19.10
CA THR A 459 -5.84 -24.92 19.06
C THR A 459 -4.55 -25.68 19.43
N PRO A 460 -3.39 -25.31 18.85
CA PRO A 460 -2.13 -25.97 19.17
C PRO A 460 -1.72 -25.73 20.63
N GLU A 461 -0.84 -26.57 21.16
CA GLU A 461 -0.29 -26.38 22.49
C GLU A 461 0.38 -25.02 22.66
N GLY A 462 0.16 -24.40 23.83
CA GLY A 462 0.67 -23.07 24.15
C GLY A 462 0.00 -21.93 23.37
N PHE A 463 -1.11 -22.19 22.64
CA PHE A 463 -1.87 -21.15 21.96
C PHE A 463 -2.37 -20.09 22.97
N LYS A 464 -2.08 -18.81 22.66
CA LYS A 464 -2.55 -17.66 23.44
C LYS A 464 -3.19 -16.66 22.49
N ILE A 465 -4.50 -16.49 22.58
CA ILE A 465 -5.18 -15.45 21.81
C ILE A 465 -4.77 -14.05 22.30
N ALA A 466 -4.47 -13.15 21.37
CA ALA A 466 -4.17 -11.77 21.69
C ALA A 466 -5.41 -11.09 22.32
N LYS A 467 -5.21 -10.31 23.40
CA LYS A 467 -6.30 -9.62 24.14
C LYS A 467 -7.27 -8.86 23.22
N ARG A 468 -6.74 -8.16 22.21
CA ARG A 468 -7.49 -7.38 21.22
C ARG A 468 -8.37 -8.19 20.26
N ARG A 469 -8.18 -9.52 20.21
CA ARG A 469 -8.96 -10.47 19.40
C ARG A 469 -9.96 -11.24 20.24
N LYS A 470 -9.75 -11.32 21.57
CA LYS A 470 -10.60 -12.06 22.49
C LYS A 470 -12.03 -11.53 22.44
N GLN A 471 -12.99 -12.45 22.39
CA GLN A 471 -14.42 -12.20 22.43
C GLN A 471 -14.99 -12.74 23.74
N THR A 472 -16.13 -12.22 24.18
CA THR A 472 -16.90 -12.82 25.29
C THR A 472 -17.74 -13.96 24.72
N PRO A 473 -17.49 -15.23 25.08
CA PRO A 473 -18.25 -16.35 24.53
C PRO A 473 -19.74 -16.21 24.86
N GLY A 474 -20.62 -16.30 23.86
CA GLY A 474 -22.08 -16.23 24.03
C GLY A 474 -22.69 -14.82 23.99
N GLY A 475 -21.91 -13.76 23.79
CA GLY A 475 -22.44 -12.44 23.49
C GLY A 475 -23.02 -12.40 22.08
N LYS A 476 -24.35 -12.33 21.95
CA LYS A 476 -24.99 -11.93 20.69
C LYS A 476 -24.55 -10.48 20.41
N SER A 477 -23.82 -10.26 19.32
CA SER A 477 -23.57 -8.93 18.77
C SER A 477 -24.84 -8.34 18.18
#